data_AF-A0A9N9CSI8-F1
#
_entry.id   AF-A0A9N9CSI8-F1
#
_cell.length_a   1.000
_cell.length_b   1.000
_cell.length_c   1.000
_cell.angle_alpha   90.00
_cell.angle_beta   90.00
_cell.angle_gamma   90.00
#
_symmetry.space_group_name_H-M   'P 1'
#
loop_
_entity.id
_entity.type
_entity.pdbx_description
1 polymer ?
#
loop_
_entity_poly.entity_id
_entity_poly.type
_entity_poly.pdbx_seq_one_letter_code
_entity_poly.pdbx_strand_id
1 'polypeptide(L)'
;MTMTAPVMNNIFSDVLDYLKLRWGETLSNATSDRRRKIDLRIVHKVKKLELSHSECAKAPTPAKAVHDRSKCLRTLKGVLDNFLKEDLSDEEVQDSKILGIQFSGLNGQIIGVDLLEDGLYFGLEGSTFNFPAQLTNIKCLRGALETLYFFKQNIVKKAKLIPDLKNFNHPYNKIFHSGALSEAKHFKIKFIRKTHFTPREKRNSRTQGSD
;
A
#
# COMPACT_ATOMS: atom_id res chain seq x y z
N MET A 1 -16.82 -12.72 -14.99
CA MET A 1 -15.42 -13.23 -15.02
C MET A 1 -14.56 -12.27 -14.21
N THR A 2 -14.28 -12.60 -12.96
CA THR A 2 -13.51 -11.75 -12.04
C THR A 2 -12.05 -11.81 -12.48
N MET A 3 -11.45 -10.69 -12.92
CA MET A 3 -10.00 -10.63 -13.17
C MET A 3 -9.28 -10.91 -11.86
N THR A 4 -8.94 -12.18 -11.67
CA THR A 4 -8.19 -12.65 -10.51
C THR A 4 -6.75 -12.32 -10.82
N ALA A 5 -6.15 -11.39 -10.09
CA ALA A 5 -4.72 -11.10 -10.13
C ALA A 5 -3.97 -12.28 -9.48
N PRO A 6 -3.59 -13.33 -10.23
CA PRO A 6 -3.42 -14.66 -9.66
C PRO A 6 -2.23 -14.71 -8.71
N VAL A 7 -1.15 -14.01 -9.05
CA VAL A 7 0.12 -14.12 -8.33
C VAL A 7 0.06 -13.51 -6.94
N MET A 8 -0.51 -12.30 -6.78
CA MET A 8 -0.57 -11.65 -5.47
C MET A 8 -1.54 -12.37 -4.52
N ASN A 9 -2.68 -12.84 -5.03
CA ASN A 9 -3.61 -13.62 -4.22
C ASN A 9 -3.00 -14.95 -3.77
N ASN A 10 -2.24 -15.63 -4.65
CA ASN A 10 -1.54 -16.87 -4.28
C ASN A 10 -0.43 -16.63 -3.26
N ILE A 11 0.39 -15.59 -3.46
CA ILE A 11 1.49 -15.26 -2.54
C ILE A 11 0.99 -14.99 -1.12
N PHE A 12 -0.15 -14.34 -0.96
CA PHE A 12 -0.74 -14.00 0.35
C PHE A 12 -1.78 -15.01 0.85
N SER A 13 -2.00 -16.12 0.16
CA SER A 13 -3.11 -17.06 0.44
C SER A 13 -3.09 -17.67 1.84
N ASP A 14 -1.90 -17.90 2.39
CA ASP A 14 -1.60 -18.46 3.70
C ASP A 14 -1.76 -17.47 4.87
N VAL A 15 -2.02 -16.19 4.58
CA VAL A 15 -2.13 -15.11 5.61
C VAL A 15 -3.45 -14.34 5.53
N LEU A 16 -4.46 -14.87 4.81
CA LEU A 16 -5.77 -14.23 4.63
C LEU A 16 -6.70 -14.29 5.86
N ASP A 17 -6.27 -15.00 6.89
CA ASP A 17 -6.91 -15.05 8.20
C ASP A 17 -6.82 -13.70 8.93
N TYR A 18 -5.69 -12.97 8.82
CA TYR A 18 -5.47 -11.64 9.39
C TYR A 18 -5.19 -10.52 8.37
N LEU A 19 -4.92 -10.83 7.09
CA LEU A 19 -4.82 -9.84 6.01
C LEU A 19 -5.98 -9.92 5.02
N LYS A 20 -6.25 -8.81 4.33
CA LYS A 20 -7.19 -8.73 3.21
C LYS A 20 -6.60 -7.92 2.06
N LEU A 21 -6.57 -8.53 0.87
CA LEU A 21 -6.24 -7.85 -0.38
C LEU A 21 -7.50 -7.18 -0.93
N ARG A 22 -7.42 -5.89 -1.25
CA ARG A 22 -8.50 -5.09 -1.84
C ARG A 22 -8.04 -4.54 -3.18
N TRP A 23 -8.64 -5.04 -4.24
CA TRP A 23 -8.45 -4.55 -5.60
C TRP A 23 -9.50 -3.46 -5.89
N GLY A 24 -9.05 -2.31 -6.38
CA GLY A 24 -9.91 -1.22 -6.84
C GLY A 24 -9.60 -0.92 -8.29
N GLU A 25 -10.60 -1.01 -9.17
CA GLU A 25 -10.46 -0.53 -10.53
C GLU A 25 -10.71 0.97 -10.56
N THR A 26 -9.75 1.74 -11.08
CA THR A 26 -10.01 3.12 -11.48
C THR A 26 -10.16 3.13 -12.99
N LEU A 27 -11.40 3.22 -13.47
CA LEU A 27 -11.67 3.55 -14.87
C LEU A 27 -11.24 5.01 -15.08
N SER A 28 -10.03 5.24 -15.58
CA SER A 28 -9.70 6.55 -16.13
C SER A 28 -10.60 6.77 -17.35
N ASN A 29 -11.25 7.93 -17.47
CA ASN A 29 -12.13 8.31 -18.58
C ASN A 29 -11.48 8.27 -19.99
N ALA A 30 -10.29 7.69 -20.15
CA ALA A 30 -9.72 7.34 -21.43
C ALA A 30 -10.34 6.00 -21.89
N THR A 31 -11.37 6.11 -22.71
CA THR A 31 -12.20 5.09 -23.39
C THR A 31 -11.41 4.11 -24.27
N SER A 32 -10.38 3.45 -23.73
CA SER A 32 -9.69 2.35 -24.42
C SER A 32 -9.20 1.30 -23.43
N ASP A 33 -9.36 0.02 -23.77
CA ASP A 33 -8.80 -1.15 -23.05
C ASP A 33 -7.26 -1.12 -22.89
N ARG A 34 -6.61 -0.12 -23.51
CA ARG A 34 -5.17 0.10 -23.47
C ARG A 34 -4.69 0.83 -22.20
N ARG A 35 -5.59 1.43 -21.39
CA ARG A 35 -5.20 2.29 -20.25
C ARG A 35 -5.89 1.93 -18.92
N ARG A 36 -6.14 0.64 -18.68
CA ARG A 36 -6.68 0.19 -17.38
C ARG A 36 -5.63 0.33 -16.27
N LYS A 37 -6.05 0.92 -15.14
CA LYS A 37 -5.29 1.04 -13.91
C LYS A 37 -6.06 0.36 -12.77
N ILE A 38 -5.33 -0.44 -11.99
CA ILE A 38 -5.87 -1.14 -10.83
C ILE A 38 -5.00 -0.79 -9.62
N ASP A 39 -5.64 -0.40 -8.53
CA ASP A 39 -4.98 -0.16 -7.25
C ASP A 39 -5.14 -1.40 -6.36
N LEU A 40 -4.06 -1.87 -5.75
CA LEU A 40 -4.06 -2.94 -4.75
C LEU A 40 -3.75 -2.36 -3.38
N ARG A 41 -4.64 -2.61 -2.43
CA ARG A 41 -4.42 -2.31 -1.02
C ARG A 41 -4.35 -3.59 -0.21
N ILE A 42 -3.34 -3.70 0.65
CA ILE A 42 -3.24 -4.81 1.60
C ILE A 42 -3.55 -4.26 2.98
N VAL A 43 -4.56 -4.84 3.63
CA VAL A 43 -5.21 -4.25 4.80
C VAL A 43 -5.24 -5.27 5.93
N HIS A 44 -4.91 -4.84 7.15
CA HIS A 44 -5.15 -5.61 8.36
C HIS A 44 -6.65 -5.87 8.52
N LYS A 45 -7.07 -7.12 8.58
CA LYS A 45 -8.47 -7.53 8.45
C LYS A 45 -9.34 -7.02 9.59
N VAL A 46 -8.78 -6.93 10.79
CA VAL A 46 -9.51 -6.55 12.01
C VAL A 46 -9.56 -5.04 12.16
N LYS A 47 -8.40 -4.37 12.31
CA LYS A 47 -8.30 -2.90 12.45
C LYS A 47 -8.68 -2.11 11.19
N LYS A 48 -8.79 -2.77 10.03
CA LYS A 48 -8.97 -2.11 8.71
C LYS A 48 -7.85 -1.13 8.36
N LEU A 49 -6.69 -1.25 9.02
CA LEU A 49 -5.51 -0.45 8.77
C LEU A 49 -4.84 -0.90 7.46
N GLU A 50 -4.59 0.03 6.55
CA GLU A 50 -3.83 -0.24 5.34
C GLU A 50 -2.35 -0.44 5.71
N LEU A 51 -1.69 -1.44 5.12
CA LEU A 51 -0.30 -1.78 5.37
C LEU A 51 0.56 -1.68 4.11
N SER A 52 -0.08 -1.49 2.96
CA SER A 52 0.57 -1.31 1.67
C SER A 52 -0.43 -0.78 0.67
N HIS A 53 0.06 0.12 -0.19
CA HIS A 53 -0.62 0.61 -1.37
C HIS A 53 0.20 0.29 -2.62
N SER A 54 -0.42 -0.21 -3.66
CA SER A 54 0.26 -0.59 -4.91
C SER A 54 -0.57 -0.16 -6.10
N GLU A 55 0.12 0.23 -7.16
CA GLU A 55 -0.49 0.72 -8.39
C GLU A 55 -0.10 -0.17 -9.56
N CYS A 56 -1.09 -0.60 -10.34
CA CYS A 56 -0.88 -1.45 -11.51
C CYS A 56 -1.40 -0.77 -12.76
N ALA A 57 -0.52 -0.52 -13.73
CA ALA A 57 -0.89 0.00 -15.04
C ALA A 57 -0.47 -0.99 -16.14
N LYS A 58 -1.34 -1.24 -17.13
CA LYS A 58 -1.05 -2.19 -18.22
C LYS A 58 0.09 -1.72 -19.13
N ALA A 59 0.07 -0.45 -19.54
CA ALA A 59 1.04 0.14 -20.46
C ALA A 59 1.13 1.67 -20.24
N PRO A 60 1.65 2.15 -19.10
CA PRO A 60 1.84 3.57 -18.88
C PRO A 60 2.97 4.10 -19.78
N THR A 61 2.88 5.38 -20.18
CA THR A 61 4.05 6.06 -20.75
C THR A 61 5.11 6.28 -19.65
N PRO A 62 6.40 6.45 -19.98
CA PRO A 62 7.43 6.70 -18.97
C PRO A 62 7.11 7.90 -18.06
N ALA A 63 6.66 9.01 -18.64
CA ALA A 63 6.24 10.19 -17.87
C ALA A 63 5.06 9.88 -16.92
N LYS A 64 4.10 9.06 -17.37
CA LYS A 64 2.97 8.63 -16.54
C LYS A 64 3.44 7.71 -15.41
N ALA A 65 4.38 6.80 -15.66
CA ALA A 65 4.93 5.93 -14.64
C ALA A 65 5.63 6.73 -13.54
N VAL A 66 6.44 7.74 -13.88
CA VAL A 66 7.07 8.63 -12.89
C VAL A 66 6.02 9.41 -12.09
N HIS A 67 5.02 9.99 -12.76
CA HIS A 67 3.94 10.71 -12.10
C HIS A 67 3.14 9.82 -11.14
N ASP A 68 2.77 8.63 -11.59
CA ASP A 68 2.00 7.65 -10.81
C ASP A 68 2.83 7.13 -9.61
N ARG A 69 4.14 6.98 -9.76
CA ARG A 69 5.06 6.68 -8.64
C ARG A 69 5.02 7.76 -7.57
N SER A 70 5.16 9.03 -7.96
CA SER A 70 5.10 10.16 -7.02
C SER A 70 3.76 10.23 -6.28
N LYS A 71 2.66 9.91 -6.98
CA LYS A 71 1.34 9.79 -6.36
C LYS A 71 1.28 8.63 -5.38
N CYS A 72 1.80 7.46 -5.77
CA CYS A 72 1.81 6.26 -4.92
C CYS A 72 2.67 6.46 -3.66
N LEU A 73 3.85 7.08 -3.77
CA LEU A 73 4.68 7.46 -2.61
C LEU A 73 3.92 8.38 -1.65
N ARG A 74 3.19 9.37 -2.18
CA ARG A 74 2.35 10.23 -1.33
C ARG A 74 1.24 9.46 -0.62
N THR A 75 0.62 8.49 -1.28
CA THR A 75 -0.36 7.60 -0.65
C THR A 75 0.31 6.74 0.43
N LEU A 76 1.47 6.15 0.14
CA LEU A 76 2.24 5.35 1.10
C LEU A 76 2.66 6.15 2.33
N LYS A 77 2.99 7.44 2.18
CA LYS A 77 3.19 8.34 3.32
C LYS A 77 1.96 8.39 4.22
N GLY A 78 0.76 8.52 3.65
CA GLY A 78 -0.48 8.49 4.42
C GLY A 78 -0.73 7.14 5.11
N VAL A 79 -0.32 6.04 4.47
CA VAL A 79 -0.36 4.69 5.09
C VAL A 79 0.62 4.61 6.27
N LEU A 80 1.85 5.08 6.10
CA LEU A 80 2.87 5.18 7.16
C LEU A 80 2.38 6.03 8.33
N ASP A 81 1.83 7.21 8.06
CA ASP A 81 1.30 8.11 9.11
C ASP A 81 0.24 7.42 9.98
N ASN A 82 -0.59 6.55 9.37
CA ASN A 82 -1.62 5.82 10.11
C ASN A 82 -1.04 4.63 10.87
N PHE A 83 -0.07 3.93 10.27
CA PHE A 83 0.65 2.84 10.95
C PHE A 83 1.40 3.34 12.18
N LEU A 84 2.08 4.48 12.10
CA LEU A 84 2.79 5.12 13.21
C LEU A 84 1.86 5.77 14.25
N LYS A 85 0.54 5.65 14.12
CA LYS A 85 -0.40 6.03 15.19
C LYS A 85 -0.87 4.84 16.01
N GLU A 86 -0.45 3.64 15.62
CA GLU A 86 -0.68 2.44 16.41
C GLU A 86 0.23 2.44 17.65
N ASP A 87 -0.18 1.69 18.66
CA ASP A 87 0.54 1.52 19.92
C ASP A 87 1.79 0.64 19.69
N LEU A 88 2.83 1.26 19.15
CA LEU A 88 4.12 0.64 18.82
C LEU A 88 5.22 1.12 19.77
N SER A 89 6.20 0.27 20.05
CA SER A 89 7.40 0.62 20.81
C SER A 89 8.42 1.40 19.98
N ASP A 90 9.40 2.01 20.65
CA ASP A 90 10.50 2.71 19.97
C ASP A 90 11.33 1.75 19.09
N GLU A 91 11.54 0.51 19.52
CA GLU A 91 12.25 -0.52 18.76
C GLU A 91 11.46 -0.95 17.51
N GLU A 92 10.13 -1.04 17.61
CA GLU A 92 9.26 -1.45 16.51
C GLU A 92 9.24 -0.40 15.38
N VAL A 93 9.35 0.89 15.72
CA VAL A 93 9.34 1.98 14.73
C VAL A 93 10.70 2.28 14.12
N GLN A 94 11.78 1.65 14.59
CA GLN A 94 13.10 1.75 13.93
C GLN A 94 13.02 1.28 12.47
N ASP A 95 12.28 0.19 12.23
CA ASP A 95 11.93 -0.29 10.90
C ASP A 95 10.51 0.14 10.53
N SER A 96 10.22 1.44 10.43
CA SER A 96 8.83 1.89 10.18
C SER A 96 8.39 1.85 8.73
N LYS A 97 9.30 1.60 7.78
CA LYS A 97 9.00 1.69 6.35
C LYS A 97 7.72 0.93 5.94
N ILE A 98 6.91 1.60 5.14
CA ILE A 98 5.76 0.99 4.45
C ILE A 98 6.13 0.80 2.99
N LEU A 99 5.96 -0.44 2.52
CA LEU A 99 6.23 -0.82 1.13
C LEU A 99 4.96 -0.82 0.30
N GLY A 100 5.15 -0.63 -1.00
CA GLY A 100 4.18 -0.81 -2.06
C GLY A 100 4.86 -1.37 -3.30
N ILE A 101 4.07 -1.62 -4.34
CA ILE A 101 4.58 -2.05 -5.65
C ILE A 101 4.01 -1.12 -6.72
N GLN A 102 4.86 -0.71 -7.64
CA GLN A 102 4.45 -0.14 -8.91
C GLN A 102 4.59 -1.19 -10.01
N PHE A 103 3.48 -1.59 -10.63
CA PHE A 103 3.46 -2.46 -11.81
C PHE A 103 3.26 -1.65 -13.10
N SER A 104 4.02 -2.00 -14.14
CA SER A 104 3.92 -1.50 -15.50
C SER A 104 4.00 -2.68 -16.49
N GLY A 105 2.84 -3.22 -16.86
CA GLY A 105 2.75 -4.45 -17.65
C GLY A 105 3.32 -5.64 -16.89
N LEU A 106 4.37 -6.26 -17.43
CA LEU A 106 5.08 -7.39 -16.80
C LEU A 106 6.22 -6.94 -15.88
N ASN A 107 6.52 -5.65 -15.82
CA ASN A 107 7.59 -5.11 -14.97
C ASN A 107 6.99 -4.59 -13.66
N GLY A 108 7.75 -4.72 -12.58
CA GLY A 108 7.39 -4.19 -11.27
C GLY A 108 8.60 -3.65 -10.54
N GLN A 109 8.35 -2.75 -9.59
CA GLN A 109 9.35 -2.25 -8.67
C GLN A 109 8.74 -2.10 -7.29
N ILE A 110 9.44 -2.55 -6.25
CA ILE A 110 9.10 -2.21 -4.88
C ILE A 110 9.39 -0.73 -4.67
N ILE A 111 8.43 -0.02 -4.10
CA ILE A 111 8.63 1.35 -3.64
C ILE A 111 8.30 1.41 -2.15
N GLY A 112 8.85 2.38 -1.44
CA GLY A 112 8.59 2.51 -0.01
C GLY A 112 8.64 3.95 0.46
N VAL A 113 8.05 4.18 1.62
CA VAL A 113 8.23 5.43 2.36
C VAL A 113 8.61 5.10 3.79
N ASP A 114 9.59 5.83 4.32
CA ASP A 114 9.95 5.79 5.73
C ASP A 114 9.99 7.21 6.31
N LEU A 115 9.90 7.30 7.63
CA LEU A 115 10.06 8.53 8.41
C LEU A 115 11.33 8.38 9.23
N LEU A 116 12.34 9.17 8.90
CA LEU A 116 13.64 9.15 9.57
C LEU A 116 13.56 9.79 10.96
N GLU A 117 14.59 9.58 11.78
CA GLU A 117 14.63 10.03 13.18
C GLU A 117 14.65 11.56 13.33
N ASP A 118 15.05 12.29 12.29
CA ASP A 118 15.06 13.74 12.21
C ASP A 118 13.74 14.34 11.69
N GLY A 119 12.76 13.49 11.35
CA GLY A 119 11.46 13.89 10.84
C GLY A 119 11.39 14.04 9.31
N LEU A 120 12.44 13.66 8.58
CA LEU A 120 12.41 13.64 7.11
C LEU A 120 11.68 12.40 6.59
N TYR A 121 10.70 12.59 5.71
CA TYR A 121 10.12 11.49 4.95
C TYR A 121 11.01 11.13 3.77
N PHE A 122 11.41 9.87 3.67
CA PHE A 122 12.26 9.37 2.61
C PHE A 122 11.50 8.39 1.71
N GLY A 123 11.56 8.62 0.40
CA GLY A 123 11.02 7.71 -0.61
C GLY A 123 12.09 6.71 -1.06
N LEU A 124 11.80 5.41 -0.93
CA LEU A 124 12.67 4.32 -1.34
C LEU A 124 12.28 3.80 -2.72
N GLU A 125 13.28 3.63 -3.59
CA GLU A 125 13.21 2.78 -4.78
C GLU A 125 13.88 1.44 -4.47
N GLY A 126 13.07 0.39 -4.34
CA GLY A 126 13.52 -0.96 -4.04
C GLY A 126 13.78 -1.80 -5.29
N SER A 127 13.90 -3.11 -5.07
CA SER A 127 14.20 -4.09 -6.12
C SER A 127 13.17 -4.06 -7.25
N THR A 128 13.67 -4.13 -8.48
CA THR A 128 12.87 -4.31 -9.69
C THR A 128 12.70 -5.80 -9.98
N PHE A 129 11.63 -6.14 -10.69
CA PHE A 129 11.39 -7.50 -11.13
C PHE A 129 10.55 -7.51 -12.41
N ASN A 130 10.57 -8.64 -13.12
CA ASN A 130 9.81 -8.82 -14.34
C ASN A 130 9.24 -10.24 -14.43
N PHE A 131 7.98 -10.33 -14.86
CA PHE A 131 7.36 -11.60 -15.18
C PHE A 131 7.73 -12.07 -16.59
N PRO A 132 7.80 -13.39 -16.82
CA PRO A 132 8.08 -13.91 -18.15
C PRO A 132 6.93 -13.60 -19.10
N ALA A 133 7.24 -13.01 -20.26
CA ALA A 133 6.28 -12.86 -21.34
C ALA A 133 6.02 -14.17 -22.10
N GLN A 134 6.99 -15.10 -22.05
CA GLN A 134 7.01 -16.38 -22.74
C GLN A 134 7.76 -17.41 -21.88
N LEU A 135 7.45 -18.70 -22.05
CA LEU A 135 8.08 -19.79 -21.28
C LEU A 135 9.61 -19.85 -21.43
N THR A 136 10.15 -19.43 -22.58
CA THR A 136 11.59 -19.31 -22.83
C THR A 136 12.29 -18.36 -21.85
N ASN A 137 11.55 -17.41 -21.26
CA ASN A 137 12.04 -16.42 -20.30
C ASN A 137 11.74 -16.79 -18.84
N ILE A 138 11.34 -18.03 -18.54
CA ILE A 138 10.92 -18.45 -17.19
C ILE A 138 11.96 -18.19 -16.10
N LYS A 139 13.25 -18.07 -16.46
CA LYS A 139 14.34 -17.77 -15.52
C LYS A 139 14.11 -16.50 -14.70
N CYS A 140 13.43 -15.48 -15.25
CA CYS A 140 13.14 -14.25 -14.50
C CYS A 140 12.04 -14.43 -13.44
N LEU A 141 11.21 -15.48 -13.55
CA LEU A 141 10.13 -15.74 -12.59
C LEU A 141 10.67 -15.95 -11.18
N ARG A 142 11.82 -16.62 -11.03
CA ARG A 142 12.43 -16.85 -9.72
C ARG A 142 12.72 -15.53 -9.00
N GLY A 143 13.43 -14.61 -9.66
CA GLY A 143 13.74 -13.29 -9.07
C GLY A 143 12.49 -12.45 -8.79
N ALA A 144 11.46 -12.57 -9.65
CA ALA A 144 10.18 -11.94 -9.40
C ALA A 144 9.48 -12.49 -8.15
N LEU A 145 9.46 -13.81 -7.98
CA LEU A 145 8.89 -14.43 -6.79
C LEU A 145 9.68 -14.08 -5.53
N GLU A 146 11.01 -14.14 -5.56
CA GLU A 146 11.87 -13.75 -4.44
C GLU A 146 11.58 -12.31 -3.99
N THR A 147 11.47 -11.37 -4.94
CA THR A 147 11.11 -9.98 -4.68
C THR A 147 9.71 -9.86 -4.05
N LEU A 148 8.72 -10.58 -4.56
CA LEU A 148 7.35 -10.53 -4.05
C LEU A 148 7.20 -11.21 -2.68
N TYR A 149 7.97 -12.26 -2.40
CA TYR A 149 8.01 -12.89 -1.07
C TYR A 149 8.70 -12.00 -0.04
N PHE A 150 9.78 -11.31 -0.41
CA PHE A 150 10.37 -10.27 0.43
C PHE A 150 9.35 -9.17 0.77
N PHE A 151 8.60 -8.70 -0.24
CA PHE A 151 7.53 -7.73 -0.04
C PHE A 151 6.45 -8.25 0.92
N LYS A 152 5.97 -9.48 0.73
CA LYS A 152 5.03 -10.14 1.64
C LYS A 152 5.56 -10.21 3.08
N GLN A 153 6.80 -10.65 3.27
CA GLN A 153 7.39 -10.79 4.61
C GLN A 153 7.43 -9.47 5.37
N ASN A 154 7.74 -8.37 4.68
CA ASN A 154 7.71 -7.03 5.28
C ASN A 154 6.29 -6.67 5.75
N ILE A 155 5.27 -6.91 4.93
CA ILE A 155 3.87 -6.61 5.30
C ILE A 155 3.39 -7.50 6.44
N VAL A 156 3.70 -8.80 6.40
CA VAL A 156 3.35 -9.75 7.47
C VAL A 156 4.01 -9.34 8.78
N LYS A 157 5.28 -8.92 8.75
CA LYS A 157 5.97 -8.40 9.93
C LYS A 157 5.20 -7.22 10.54
N LYS A 158 4.79 -6.23 9.74
CA LYS A 158 4.00 -5.07 10.21
C LYS A 158 2.63 -5.48 10.74
N ALA A 159 1.97 -6.41 10.06
CA ALA A 159 0.67 -6.91 10.47
C ALA A 159 0.70 -7.55 11.87
N LYS A 160 1.77 -8.30 12.17
CA LYS A 160 1.96 -8.98 13.47
C LYS A 160 2.23 -8.04 14.63
N LEU A 161 2.73 -6.83 14.37
CA LEU A 161 2.92 -5.80 15.41
C LEU A 161 1.59 -5.18 15.85
N ILE A 162 0.54 -5.33 15.04
CA ILE A 162 -0.76 -4.73 15.35
C ILE A 162 -1.51 -5.67 16.30
N PRO A 163 -1.90 -5.19 17.50
CA PRO A 163 -2.61 -6.02 18.46
C PRO A 163 -3.90 -6.60 17.88
N ASP A 164 -4.08 -7.89 18.07
CA ASP A 164 -5.25 -8.61 17.57
C ASP A 164 -6.45 -8.32 18.49
N LEU A 165 -7.46 -7.58 17.99
CA LEU A 165 -8.65 -7.22 18.78
C LEU A 165 -9.49 -8.43 19.22
N LYS A 166 -9.21 -9.65 18.73
CA LYS A 166 -9.81 -10.87 19.28
C LYS A 166 -9.51 -11.03 20.77
N ASN A 167 -8.33 -10.59 21.23
CA ASN A 167 -7.97 -10.57 22.64
C ASN A 167 -8.70 -9.46 23.42
N PHE A 168 -9.31 -8.47 22.73
CA PHE A 168 -10.06 -7.36 23.33
C PHE A 168 -11.58 -7.56 23.31
N ASN A 169 -12.10 -8.50 22.51
CA ASN A 169 -13.54 -8.77 22.38
C ASN A 169 -14.12 -9.70 23.47
N HIS A 170 -13.36 -10.00 24.51
CA HIS A 170 -13.91 -10.68 25.68
C HIS A 170 -14.96 -9.77 26.35
N PRO A 171 -16.17 -10.26 26.69
CA PRO A 171 -17.27 -9.43 27.22
C PRO A 171 -16.87 -8.63 28.46
N TYR A 172 -15.91 -9.15 29.23
CA TYR A 172 -15.39 -8.52 30.44
C TYR A 172 -14.29 -7.47 30.21
N ASN A 173 -13.64 -7.43 29.05
CA ASN A 173 -12.62 -6.40 28.78
C ASN A 173 -13.23 -5.00 28.70
N LYS A 174 -14.48 -4.88 28.25
CA LYS A 174 -15.23 -3.61 28.28
C LYS A 174 -15.61 -3.16 29.70
N ILE A 175 -15.63 -4.09 30.66
CA ILE A 175 -16.03 -3.86 32.05
C ILE A 175 -14.80 -3.52 32.91
N PHE A 176 -13.70 -4.23 32.73
CA PHE A 176 -12.48 -4.07 33.52
C PHE A 176 -11.47 -3.07 32.93
N HIS A 177 -11.54 -2.79 31.63
CA HIS A 177 -10.72 -1.75 31.01
C HIS A 177 -11.61 -0.59 30.57
N SER A 178 -11.65 0.46 31.40
CA SER A 178 -11.87 1.83 30.94
C SER A 178 -10.63 2.30 30.14
N GLY A 179 -10.24 1.52 29.13
CA GLY A 179 -9.00 1.71 28.41
C GLY A 179 -9.23 2.69 27.26
N ALA A 180 -8.84 3.94 27.45
CA ALA A 180 -8.48 4.79 26.33
C ALA A 180 -7.62 3.96 25.35
N LEU A 181 -7.92 4.03 24.06
CA LEU A 181 -7.01 3.54 23.03
C LEU A 181 -5.62 4.11 23.37
N SER A 182 -4.65 3.25 23.69
CA SER A 182 -3.30 3.69 24.04
C SER A 182 -2.79 4.57 22.89
N GLU A 183 -2.57 5.85 23.18
CA GLU A 183 -2.01 6.78 22.20
C GLU A 183 -0.58 6.36 21.90
N ALA A 184 -0.16 6.46 20.64
CA ALA A 184 1.21 6.14 20.24
C ALA A 184 2.22 7.01 21.01
N LYS A 185 3.18 6.37 21.68
CA LYS A 185 4.18 7.04 22.54
C LYS A 185 5.58 7.12 21.95
N HIS A 186 5.83 6.43 20.84
CA HIS A 186 7.17 6.30 20.29
C HIS A 186 7.73 7.62 19.74
N PHE A 187 9.06 7.72 19.64
CA PHE A 187 9.75 8.98 19.29
C PHE A 187 9.35 9.61 17.95
N LYS A 188 8.92 8.80 16.95
CA LYS A 188 8.49 9.30 15.62
C LYS A 188 7.16 10.06 15.60
N ILE A 189 6.32 9.95 16.64
CA ILE A 189 4.96 10.52 16.65
C ILE A 189 4.97 12.05 16.49
N LYS A 190 5.97 12.72 17.08
CA LYS A 190 6.14 14.18 17.06
C LYS A 190 6.39 14.76 15.66
N PHE A 191 6.88 13.91 14.75
CA PHE A 191 7.22 14.29 13.38
C PHE A 191 6.11 14.03 12.38
N ILE A 192 5.06 13.29 12.74
CA ILE A 192 3.97 13.01 11.82
C ILE A 192 3.29 14.33 11.42
N ARG A 193 3.15 14.53 10.11
CA ARG A 193 2.46 15.67 9.50
C ARG A 193 1.36 15.19 8.57
N LYS A 194 0.24 15.91 8.54
CA LYS A 194 -0.88 15.59 7.67
C LYS A 194 -0.41 15.55 6.20
N THR A 195 -0.75 14.47 5.51
CA THR A 195 -0.46 14.35 4.08
C THR A 195 -1.38 15.29 3.28
N HIS A 196 -0.80 16.23 2.55
CA HIS A 196 -1.55 17.16 1.70
C HIS A 196 -1.76 16.59 0.30
N PHE A 197 -3.02 16.45 -0.09
CA PHE A 197 -3.42 16.14 -1.45
C PHE A 197 -3.90 17.41 -2.14
N THR A 198 -3.42 17.66 -3.35
CA THR A 198 -3.93 18.75 -4.18
C THR A 198 -5.43 18.49 -4.43
N PRO A 199 -6.34 19.40 -4.07
CA PRO A 199 -7.77 19.26 -4.35
C PRO A 199 -7.97 19.07 -5.86
N ARG A 200 -8.91 18.21 -6.25
CA ARG A 200 -9.35 18.18 -7.65
C ARG A 200 -10.10 19.47 -7.93
N GLU A 201 -9.62 20.26 -8.90
CA GLU A 201 -10.40 21.38 -9.43
C GLU A 201 -11.75 20.84 -9.92
N LYS A 202 -12.85 21.45 -9.45
CA LYS A 202 -14.16 21.23 -10.07
C LYS A 202 -14.03 21.73 -11.51
N ARG A 203 -14.05 20.83 -12.49
CA ARG A 203 -14.29 21.21 -13.88
C ARG A 203 -15.67 21.87 -13.92
N ASN A 204 -15.71 23.20 -13.97
CA ASN A 204 -16.92 23.93 -14.28
C ASN A 204 -17.35 23.50 -15.69
N SER A 205 -18.45 22.75 -15.77
CA SER A 205 -19.19 22.55 -17.01
C SER A 205 -19.81 23.90 -17.40
N ARG A 206 -19.01 24.77 -18.03
CA ARG A 206 -19.56 25.84 -18.85
C ARG A 206 -19.83 25.25 -20.24
N THR A 207 -20.99 24.63 -20.38
CA THR A 207 -21.71 24.70 -21.66
C THR A 207 -22.07 26.16 -21.85
N GLN A 208 -21.26 26.87 -22.64
CA GLN A 208 -21.71 28.08 -23.29
C GLN A 208 -22.78 27.65 -24.28
N GLY A 209 -24.03 28.01 -23.98
CA GLY A 209 -24.97 28.32 -25.04
C GLY A 209 -24.51 29.59 -25.73
N SER A 210 -24.56 29.57 -27.05
CA SER A 210 -24.57 30.75 -27.90
C SER A 210 -25.04 30.29 -29.28
N ASP A 211 -26.27 30.72 -29.55
CA ASP A 211 -26.98 31.00 -30.81
C ASP A 211 -27.35 29.85 -31.75
#